data_AF-W4LL40-F1
#
_entry.id   AF-W4LL40-F1
#
_cell.length_a   1.000
_cell.length_b   1.000
_cell.length_c   1.000
_cell.angle_alpha   90.00
_cell.angle_beta   90.00
_cell.angle_gamma   90.00
#
_symmetry.space_group_name_H-M   'P 1'
#
loop_
_entity.id
_entity.type
_entity.pdbx_description
1 polymer ?
#
loop_
_entity_poly.entity_id
_entity_poly.type
_entity_poly.pdbx_seq_one_letter_code
_entity_poly.pdbx_strand_id
1 'polypeptide(L)'
;MKKLLAVRHRILVDEDGYLPDQGGYIVDVYDALPTTANFIVLDGTEVIGGVRLTADSEAGMASDTSLDFLPLLSSSAHPIACSLFCLRQAYRDNMKPTVPTRGLRYRRSSKGGSCLANWRC
;
A
#
# COMPACT_ATOMS: atom_id res chain seq x y z
N MET A 1 -7.16 -7.62 13.05
CA MET A 1 -7.69 -6.76 11.97
C MET A 1 -7.97 -5.32 12.41
N LYS A 2 -8.82 -5.06 13.42
CA LYS A 2 -9.18 -3.68 13.85
C LYS A 2 -8.00 -2.72 14.07
N LYS A 3 -6.89 -3.20 14.65
CA LYS A 3 -5.66 -2.40 14.85
C LYS A 3 -5.02 -1.93 13.53
N LEU A 4 -4.99 -2.79 12.50
CA LEU A 4 -4.45 -2.44 11.18
C LEU A 4 -5.30 -1.36 10.50
N LEU A 5 -6.62 -1.50 10.54
CA LEU A 5 -7.55 -0.53 9.92
C LEU A 5 -7.42 0.86 10.56
N ALA A 6 -7.26 0.90 11.89
CA ALA A 6 -7.03 2.15 12.62
C ALA A 6 -5.68 2.79 12.23
N VAL A 7 -4.63 1.96 12.14
CA VAL A 7 -3.29 2.44 11.79
C VAL A 7 -3.22 2.93 10.35
N ARG A 8 -3.91 2.27 9.42
CA ARG A 8 -4.05 2.76 8.04
C ARG A 8 -4.66 4.15 7.99
N HIS A 9 -5.78 4.35 8.69
CA HIS A 9 -6.43 5.66 8.77
C HIS A 9 -5.47 6.70 9.34
N ARG A 10 -4.87 6.41 10.50
CA ARG A 10 -3.89 7.31 11.13
C ARG A 10 -2.74 7.70 10.20
N ILE A 11 -2.17 6.75 9.45
CA ILE A 11 -1.03 7.04 8.57
C ILE A 11 -1.48 7.77 7.30
N LEU A 12 -2.47 7.24 6.59
CA LEU A 12 -2.84 7.71 5.25
C LEU A 12 -3.74 8.94 5.26
N VAL A 13 -4.48 9.17 6.34
CA VAL A 13 -5.33 10.34 6.55
C VAL A 13 -4.61 11.36 7.42
N ASP A 14 -4.31 11.02 8.67
CA ASP A 14 -3.84 12.03 9.64
C ASP A 14 -2.38 12.45 9.42
N GLU A 15 -1.47 11.50 9.20
CA GLU A 15 -0.03 11.80 9.05
C GLU A 15 0.32 12.31 7.66
N ASP A 16 -0.12 11.60 6.62
CA ASP A 16 0.30 11.87 5.25
C ASP A 16 -0.69 12.72 4.44
N GLY A 17 -1.97 12.74 4.82
CA GLY A 17 -3.01 13.46 4.08
C GLY A 17 -3.25 12.93 2.66
N TYR A 18 -2.98 11.64 2.40
CA TYR A 18 -3.19 11.01 1.08
C TYR A 18 -4.65 10.72 0.77
N LEU A 19 -5.44 10.41 1.81
CA LEU A 19 -6.86 10.07 1.69
C LEU A 19 -7.71 11.02 2.54
N PRO A 20 -8.95 11.33 2.11
CA PRO A 20 -9.87 12.10 2.92
C PRO A 20 -10.33 11.29 4.15
N ASP A 21 -10.64 11.98 5.25
CA ASP A 21 -11.25 11.33 6.41
C ASP A 21 -12.69 10.91 6.10
N GLN A 22 -12.99 9.63 6.29
CA GLN A 22 -14.31 9.04 6.09
C GLN A 22 -14.80 8.20 7.29
N GLY A 23 -14.22 8.42 8.49
CA GLY A 23 -14.77 7.83 9.73
C GLY A 23 -13.79 6.98 10.54
N GLY A 24 -12.53 7.42 10.68
CA GLY A 24 -11.58 6.82 11.64
C GLY A 24 -11.02 5.44 11.27
N TYR A 25 -11.49 4.84 10.18
CA TYR A 25 -10.98 3.59 9.62
C TYR A 25 -10.98 3.68 8.10
N ILE A 26 -10.00 3.05 7.47
CA ILE A 26 -10.01 2.80 6.02
C ILE A 26 -10.43 1.35 5.81
N VAL A 27 -11.61 1.16 5.23
CA VAL A 27 -12.19 -0.15 4.89
C VAL A 27 -12.88 -0.03 3.54
N ASP A 28 -12.63 -0.97 2.64
CA ASP A 28 -13.36 -1.08 1.38
C ASP A 28 -13.83 -2.52 1.13
N VAL A 29 -14.45 -2.75 -0.04
CA VAL A 29 -14.95 -4.08 -0.45
C VAL A 29 -13.84 -5.13 -0.53
N TYR A 30 -12.60 -4.73 -0.85
CA TYR A 30 -11.48 -5.66 -1.02
C TYR A 30 -10.99 -6.22 0.33
N ASP A 31 -11.20 -5.51 1.44
CA ASP A 31 -10.86 -6.03 2.77
C ASP A 31 -11.76 -7.20 3.22
N ALA A 32 -12.90 -7.41 2.57
CA ALA A 32 -13.81 -8.52 2.82
C ALA A 32 -13.53 -9.76 1.95
N LEU A 33 -12.67 -9.64 0.93
CA LEU A 33 -12.41 -10.73 0.00
C LEU A 33 -11.50 -11.80 0.62
N PRO A 34 -11.79 -13.10 0.38
CA PRO A 34 -10.92 -14.19 0.85
C PRO A 34 -9.55 -14.20 0.12
N THR A 35 -9.46 -13.54 -1.03
CA THR A 35 -8.23 -13.36 -1.81
C THR A 35 -7.36 -12.21 -1.30
N THR A 36 -7.77 -11.52 -0.23
CA THR A 36 -7.02 -10.44 0.38
C THR A 36 -6.16 -10.92 1.54
N ALA A 37 -4.86 -10.66 1.44
CA ALA A 37 -3.90 -10.85 2.51
C ALA A 37 -3.38 -9.49 2.99
N ASN A 38 -3.24 -9.35 4.31
CA ASN A 38 -2.73 -8.15 4.93
C ASN A 38 -1.40 -8.46 5.63
N PHE A 39 -0.33 -7.82 5.18
CA PHE A 39 0.96 -7.87 5.86
C PHE A 39 1.04 -6.69 6.82
N ILE A 40 1.36 -6.99 8.07
CA ILE A 40 1.36 -6.03 9.17
C ILE A 40 2.78 -5.91 9.67
N VAL A 41 3.27 -4.67 9.80
CA VAL A 41 4.56 -4.39 10.41
C VAL A 41 4.33 -4.08 11.89
N LEU A 42 5.06 -4.77 12.76
CA LEU A 42 4.98 -4.60 14.21
C LEU A 42 6.29 -4.05 14.77
N ASP A 43 6.19 -3.12 15.72
CA ASP A 43 7.26 -2.83 16.69
C ASP A 43 6.79 -3.33 18.06
N GLY A 44 7.36 -4.44 18.51
CA GLY A 44 6.86 -5.21 19.65
C GLY A 44 5.40 -5.64 19.44
N THR A 45 4.47 -4.96 20.13
CA THR A 45 3.02 -5.24 20.05
C THR A 45 2.23 -4.14 19.32
N GLU A 46 2.90 -3.04 18.94
CA GLU A 46 2.31 -1.92 18.23
C GLU A 46 2.34 -2.19 16.72
N VAL A 47 1.22 -1.91 16.04
CA VAL A 47 1.16 -1.93 14.58
C VAL A 47 1.69 -0.60 14.07
N ILE A 48 2.79 -0.63 13.32
CA ILE A 48 3.46 0.58 12.81
C ILE A 48 3.29 0.77 11.31
N GLY A 49 2.61 -0.15 10.63
CA GLY A 49 2.37 -0.07 9.20
C GLY A 49 1.84 -1.37 8.63
N GLY A 50 1.76 -1.42 7.31
CA GLY A 50 1.36 -2.61 6.59
C GLY A 50 1.16 -2.38 5.10
N VAL A 51 0.80 -3.46 4.43
CA VAL A 51 0.45 -3.47 3.01
C VAL A 51 -0.64 -4.50 2.77
N ARG A 52 -1.52 -4.20 1.82
CA ARG A 52 -2.56 -5.12 1.37
C ARG A 52 -2.14 -5.75 0.05
N LEU A 53 -2.21 -7.06 -0.01
CA LEU A 53 -2.14 -7.82 -1.24
C LEU A 53 -3.53 -8.37 -1.56
N THR A 54 -3.98 -8.21 -2.80
CA THR A 54 -5.25 -8.77 -3.27
C THR A 54 -4.96 -9.58 -4.51
N ALA A 55 -5.20 -10.89 -4.46
CA ALA A 55 -5.19 -11.72 -5.66
C ALA A 55 -6.48 -11.49 -6.47
N ASP A 56 -6.39 -11.75 -7.76
CA ASP A 56 -7.51 -11.63 -8.69
C ASP A 56 -8.76 -12.37 -8.19
N SER A 57 -9.92 -11.77 -8.40
CA SER A 57 -11.21 -12.25 -7.90
C SER A 57 -12.34 -11.80 -8.83
N GLU A 58 -13.57 -12.33 -8.64
CA GLU A 58 -14.73 -11.87 -9.41
C GLU A 58 -15.06 -10.39 -9.20
N ALA A 59 -14.66 -9.81 -8.06
CA ALA A 59 -14.79 -8.37 -7.79
C ALA A 59 -13.66 -7.54 -8.41
N GLY A 60 -12.74 -8.18 -9.15
CA GLY A 60 -11.51 -7.61 -9.67
C GLY A 60 -10.49 -7.32 -8.57
N MET A 61 -9.51 -6.49 -8.92
CA MET A 61 -8.48 -5.99 -8.03
C MET A 61 -8.65 -4.48 -7.80
N ALA A 62 -8.20 -3.99 -6.64
CA ALA A 62 -8.23 -2.56 -6.34
C ALA A 62 -7.48 -1.69 -7.38
N SER A 63 -6.48 -2.28 -8.05
CA SER A 63 -5.69 -1.64 -9.10
C SER A 63 -6.45 -1.43 -10.41
N ASP A 64 -7.50 -2.19 -10.68
CA ASP A 64 -8.20 -2.19 -11.98
C ASP A 64 -8.91 -0.87 -12.24
N THR A 65 -9.25 -0.14 -11.17
CA THR A 65 -9.80 1.22 -11.25
C THR A 65 -8.79 2.26 -11.73
N SER A 66 -7.49 1.97 -11.63
CA SER A 66 -6.41 2.90 -11.93
C SER A 66 -5.69 2.55 -13.24
N LEU A 67 -5.51 1.27 -13.53
CA LEU A 67 -4.87 0.78 -14.75
C LEU A 67 -5.30 -0.66 -15.05
N ASP A 68 -5.68 -0.93 -16.30
CA ASP A 68 -5.91 -2.30 -16.76
C ASP A 68 -4.57 -2.96 -17.11
N PHE A 69 -4.14 -3.88 -16.25
CA PHE A 69 -2.89 -4.63 -16.44
C PHE A 69 -3.09 -5.89 -17.29
N LEU A 70 -4.33 -6.34 -17.52
CA LEU A 70 -4.60 -7.60 -18.22
C LEU A 70 -3.94 -7.68 -19.61
N PRO A 71 -3.91 -6.61 -20.43
CA PRO A 71 -3.24 -6.64 -21.73
C PRO A 71 -1.72 -6.85 -21.67
N LEU A 72 -1.11 -6.59 -20.52
CA LEU A 72 0.35 -6.65 -20.32
C LEU A 72 0.82 -7.99 -19.72
N LEU A 73 -0.13 -8.86 -19.34
CA LEU A 73 0.17 -10.11 -18.66
C LEU A 73 0.24 -11.28 -19.65
N SER A 74 1.08 -12.26 -19.34
CA SER A 74 1.04 -13.54 -20.04
C SER A 74 -0.22 -14.31 -19.67
N SER A 75 -0.67 -15.21 -20.56
CA SER A 75 -1.88 -16.02 -20.34
C SER A 75 -1.81 -16.96 -19.14
N SER A 76 -0.62 -17.19 -18.57
CA SER A 76 -0.39 -18.01 -17.38
C SER A 76 -0.12 -17.19 -16.12
N ALA A 77 -0.25 -15.86 -16.19
CA ALA A 77 0.03 -15.00 -15.05
C ALA A 77 -1.10 -15.07 -14.01
N HIS A 78 -0.72 -14.95 -12.74
CA HIS A 78 -1.65 -14.78 -11.62
C HIS A 78 -1.34 -13.44 -10.94
N PRO A 79 -2.03 -12.36 -11.33
CA PRO A 79 -1.71 -11.04 -10.82
C PRO A 79 -2.08 -10.91 -9.35
N ILE A 80 -1.28 -10.12 -8.64
CA ILE A 80 -1.51 -9.72 -7.25
C ILE A 80 -1.37 -8.20 -7.20
N ALA A 81 -2.43 -7.52 -6.79
CA ALA A 81 -2.40 -6.09 -6.56
C ALA A 81 -1.81 -5.77 -5.18
N CYS A 82 -0.92 -4.78 -5.14
CA CYS A 82 -0.34 -4.26 -3.91
C CYS A 82 -0.92 -2.87 -3.64
N SER A 83 -1.60 -2.68 -2.50
CA SER A 83 -2.31 -1.45 -2.16
C SER A 83 -2.18 -1.10 -0.68
N LEU A 84 -2.57 0.13 -0.33
CA LEU A 84 -2.57 0.64 1.06
C LEU A 84 -1.23 0.44 1.79
N PHE A 85 -0.12 0.59 1.07
CA PHE A 85 1.21 0.58 1.65
C PHE A 85 1.36 1.79 2.59
N CYS A 86 1.63 1.53 3.86
CA CYS A 86 1.75 2.56 4.88
C CYS A 86 2.79 2.17 5.93
N LEU A 87 3.51 3.16 6.44
CA LEU A 87 4.45 3.03 7.55
C LEU A 87 4.43 4.32 8.36
N ARG A 88 4.36 4.27 9.68
CA ARG A 88 4.39 5.43 10.58
C ARG A 88 5.59 6.33 10.26
N GLN A 89 5.40 7.65 10.21
CA GLN A 89 6.44 8.59 9.80
C GLN A 89 7.74 8.45 10.60
N ALA A 90 7.64 8.22 11.92
CA ALA A 90 8.79 8.03 12.82
C ALA A 90 9.72 6.86 12.43
N TYR A 91 9.24 5.90 11.64
CA TYR A 91 9.99 4.71 11.22
C TYR A 91 10.54 4.82 9.80
N ARG A 92 10.18 5.87 9.04
CA ARG A 92 10.66 6.08 7.67
C ARG A 92 12.11 6.56 7.65
N ASP A 93 12.47 7.45 8.58
CA ASP A 93 13.81 8.08 8.62
C ASP A 93 14.88 7.17 9.24
N ASN A 94 14.46 6.17 10.03
CA ASN A 94 15.34 5.16 10.62
C ASN A 94 15.56 3.93 9.73
N MET A 95 14.93 3.89 8.56
CA MET A 95 15.19 2.89 7.54
C MET A 95 16.52 3.23 6.85
N LYS A 96 17.64 3.13 7.59
CA LYS A 96 18.95 2.96 6.95
C LYS A 96 18.87 1.62 6.23
N PRO A 97 18.91 1.56 4.90
CA PRO A 97 18.87 0.29 4.22
C PRO A 97 20.14 -0.47 4.65
N THR A 98 19.98 -1.52 5.45
CA THR A 98 21.06 -2.43 5.85
C THR A 98 21.56 -3.30 4.69
N VAL A 99 21.08 -3.01 3.47
CA VAL A 99 21.48 -3.62 2.22
C VAL A 99 22.03 -2.48 1.35
N PRO A 100 23.23 -2.59 0.74
CA PRO A 100 23.77 -1.54 -0.11
C PRO A 100 22.91 -1.43 -1.38
N THR A 101 21.82 -0.67 -1.29
CA THR A 101 20.99 -0.29 -2.44
C THR A 101 21.66 0.91 -3.09
N ARG A 102 22.53 0.63 -4.06
CA ARG A 102 22.75 1.59 -5.15
C ARG A 102 21.40 1.80 -5.83
N GLY A 103 20.72 2.88 -5.45
CA GLY A 103 19.58 3.41 -6.18
C GLY A 103 18.25 3.29 -5.46
N LEU A 104 17.98 4.17 -4.51
CA LEU A 104 16.64 4.73 -4.27
C LEU A 104 16.81 6.01 -3.47
N ARG A 105 16.98 7.12 -4.20
CA ARG A 105 16.99 8.46 -3.63
C ARG A 105 15.58 9.02 -3.78
N TYR A 106 14.81 9.02 -2.69
CA TYR A 106 13.48 9.64 -2.67
C TYR A 106 13.68 11.16 -2.65
N ARG A 107 13.38 11.85 -3.76
CA ARG A 107 13.38 13.31 -3.81
C ARG A 107 11.93 13.79 -3.75
N ARG A 108 11.54 14.38 -2.63
CA ARG A 108 10.24 15.04 -2.46
C ARG A 108 10.16 16.19 -3.47
N SER A 109 9.25 16.11 -4.44
CA SER A 109 8.92 17.24 -5.33
C SER A 109 7.61 17.86 -4.86
N SER A 110 7.65 19.14 -4.51
CA SER A 110 6.59 19.91 -3.86
C SER A 110 5.56 20.49 -4.85
N LYS A 111 5.25 19.81 -5.96
CA LYS A 111 4.19 20.24 -6.87
C LYS A 111 3.39 19.03 -7.35
N GLY A 112 2.06 19.14 -7.23
CA GLY A 112 1.09 18.09 -7.53
C GLY A 112 1.35 17.40 -8.87
N GLY A 113 1.27 16.08 -8.85
CA GLY A 113 1.45 15.21 -10.00
C GLY A 113 1.58 13.76 -9.53
N SER A 114 0.57 12.96 -9.89
CA SER A 114 0.47 11.49 -9.82
C SER A 114 1.75 10.73 -9.45
N CYS A 115 1.68 9.97 -8.34
CA CYS A 115 2.65 8.94 -7.98
C CYS A 115 2.60 7.77 -8.98
N LEU A 116 3.30 7.88 -10.11
CA LEU A 116 3.67 6.73 -10.92
C LEU A 116 4.94 6.11 -10.33
N ALA A 117 4.77 5.03 -9.56
CA ALA A 117 5.85 4.11 -9.26
C ALA A 117 6.18 3.32 -10.53
N ASN A 118 7.09 3.85 -11.35
CA ASN A 118 7.66 3.13 -12.49
C ASN A 118 8.62 2.05 -11.97
N TRP A 119 8.15 0.81 -11.93
CA TRP A 119 8.99 -0.38 -11.79
C TRP A 119 9.43 -0.81 -13.19
N ARG A 120 10.72 -0.67 -13.52
CA ARG A 120 11.33 -1.32 -14.68
C ARG A 120 12.30 -2.40 -14.18
N CYS A 121 12.16 -3.59 -14.76
CA CYS A 121 12.89 -4.82 -14.47
C CYS A 121 14.41 -4.66 -14.45
#